data_AF-A0A9D5K329-F1
#
_entry.id   AF-A0A9D5K329-F1
#
_cell.length_a   1.000
_cell.length_b   1.000
_cell.length_c   1.000
_cell.angle_alpha   90.00
_cell.angle_beta   90.00
_cell.angle_gamma   90.00
#
_symmetry.space_group_name_H-M   'P 1'
#
loop_
_entity.id
_entity.type
_entity.pdbx_description
1 polymer ?
#
loop_
_entity_poly.entity_id
_entity_poly.type
_entity_poly.pdbx_seq_one_letter_code
_entity_poly.pdbx_strand_id
1 'polypeptide(L)'
;MTQRKDEISNVIAEVVRSFLTEQLGMHPEKISVDIHNQLVTVTLEGVSNPGEMDLAKERPSRAMIEKVYMELFSLGDLSALPENALA
;
A
#
# COMPACT_ATOMS: atom_id res chain seq x y z
N MET A 1 10.19 19.31 -19.52
CA MET A 1 10.82 18.41 -18.52
C MET A 1 9.87 17.37 -17.95
N THR A 2 8.54 17.57 -18.03
CA THR A 2 7.51 16.66 -17.49
C THR A 2 7.46 15.28 -18.16
N GLN A 3 7.54 15.24 -19.49
CA GLN A 3 7.40 13.99 -20.26
C GLN A 3 8.40 12.88 -19.85
N ARG A 4 9.66 13.22 -19.58
CA ARG A 4 10.66 12.25 -19.11
C ARG A 4 10.38 11.76 -17.69
N LYS A 5 9.85 12.63 -16.81
CA LYS A 5 9.45 12.22 -15.46
C LYS A 5 8.31 11.21 -15.54
N ASP A 6 7.33 11.46 -16.41
CA ASP A 6 6.18 10.59 -16.60
C ASP A 6 6.59 9.22 -17.18
N GLU A 7 7.51 9.19 -18.15
CA GLU A 7 8.09 7.96 -18.69
C GLU A 7 8.78 7.13 -17.60
N ILE A 8 9.60 7.76 -16.76
CA ILE A 8 10.30 7.07 -15.66
C ILE A 8 9.31 6.56 -14.61
N SER A 9 8.32 7.37 -14.22
CA SER A 9 7.28 6.95 -13.29
C SER A 9 6.51 5.73 -13.79
N ASN A 10 6.20 5.68 -15.10
CA ASN A 10 5.52 4.54 -15.70
C ASN A 10 6.39 3.27 -15.67
N VAL A 11 7.68 3.37 -16.00
CA VAL A 11 8.61 2.23 -15.93
C VAL A 11 8.73 1.71 -14.50
N ILE A 12 8.85 2.60 -13.52
CA ILE A 12 8.91 2.21 -12.10
C ILE A 12 7.62 1.50 -11.69
N ALA A 13 6.45 2.04 -12.07
CA ALA A 13 5.16 1.44 -11.76
C ALA A 13 5.03 0.03 -12.36
N GLU A 14 5.50 -0.18 -13.59
CA GLU A 14 5.48 -1.48 -14.26
C GLU A 14 6.41 -2.49 -13.56
N VAL A 15 7.64 -2.09 -13.24
CA VAL A 15 8.60 -2.94 -12.51
C VAL A 15 8.05 -3.35 -11.15
N VAL A 16 7.47 -2.40 -10.41
CA VAL A 16 6.85 -2.69 -9.10
C VAL A 16 5.65 -3.62 -9.27
N ARG A 17 4.81 -3.43 -10.29
CA ARG A 17 3.67 -4.31 -10.57
C ARG A 17 4.12 -5.75 -10.84
N SER A 18 5.12 -5.93 -11.70
CA SER A 18 5.69 -7.26 -11.99
C SER A 18 6.26 -7.90 -10.74
N PHE A 19 7.04 -7.17 -9.95
CA PHE A 19 7.58 -7.68 -8.70
C PHE A 19 6.49 -8.14 -7.72
N LEU A 20 5.48 -7.30 -7.47
CA LEU A 20 4.37 -7.62 -6.56
C LEU A 20 3.58 -8.84 -7.04
N THR A 21 3.31 -8.92 -8.34
CA THR A 21 2.52 -9.99 -8.93
C THR A 21 3.28 -11.32 -8.94
N GLU A 22 4.51 -11.31 -9.46
CA GLU A 22 5.27 -12.52 -9.72
C GLU A 22 5.94 -13.09 -8.46
N GLN A 23 6.41 -12.21 -7.56
CA GLN A 23 7.16 -12.64 -6.37
C GLN A 23 6.29 -12.75 -5.13
N LEU A 24 5.26 -11.91 -5.02
CA LEU A 24 4.45 -11.79 -3.80
C LEU A 24 2.98 -12.18 -3.98
N GLY A 25 2.55 -12.50 -5.22
CA GLY A 25 1.15 -12.84 -5.52
C GLY A 25 0.17 -11.71 -5.22
N MET A 26 0.65 -10.46 -5.13
CA MET A 26 -0.16 -9.30 -4.82
C MET A 26 -0.57 -8.57 -6.09
N HIS A 27 -1.84 -8.14 -6.13
CA HIS A 27 -2.43 -7.50 -7.30
C HIS A 27 -2.97 -6.12 -6.94
N PRO A 28 -2.13 -5.06 -6.94
CA PRO A 28 -2.61 -3.69 -6.73
C PRO A 28 -3.58 -3.27 -7.84
N GLU A 29 -4.70 -2.68 -7.43
CA GLU A 29 -5.63 -2.01 -8.34
C GLU A 29 -4.94 -0.83 -9.02
N LYS A 30 -4.23 -0.02 -8.22
CA LYS A 30 -3.53 1.18 -8.70
C LYS A 30 -2.15 1.32 -8.05
N ILE A 31 -1.20 1.77 -8.86
CA ILE A 31 0.17 2.10 -8.44
C ILE A 31 0.41 3.54 -8.87
N SER A 32 0.78 4.39 -7.91
CA SER A 32 1.13 5.78 -8.15
C SER A 32 2.60 6.00 -7.78
N VAL A 33 3.38 6.60 -8.68
CA VAL A 33 4.81 6.87 -8.48
C VAL A 33 5.05 8.37 -8.50
N ASP A 34 5.53 8.91 -7.37
CA ASP A 34 6.06 10.27 -7.32
C ASP A 34 7.58 10.26 -7.15
N ILE A 35 8.23 11.16 -7.88
CA ILE A 35 9.68 11.33 -7.88
C ILE A 35 9.95 12.78 -7.50
N HIS A 36 10.57 12.96 -6.34
CA HIS A 36 10.97 14.27 -5.82
C HIS A 36 12.45 14.26 -5.43
N ASN A 37 13.27 14.96 -6.20
CA ASN A 37 14.73 14.95 -6.09
C ASN A 37 15.32 13.53 -6.18
N GLN A 38 15.82 13.00 -5.05
CA GLN A 38 16.42 11.67 -4.93
C GLN A 38 15.49 10.66 -4.24
N LEU A 39 14.24 11.05 -3.99
CA LEU A 39 13.23 10.21 -3.36
C LEU A 39 12.25 9.71 -4.41
N VAL A 40 12.00 8.40 -4.41
CA VAL A 40 10.94 7.75 -5.17
C VAL A 40 9.94 7.20 -4.17
N THR A 41 8.71 7.69 -4.24
CA THR A 41 7.59 7.22 -3.43
C THR A 41 6.66 6.41 -4.31
N VAL A 42 6.41 5.16 -3.94
CA VAL A 42 5.46 4.29 -4.62
C VAL A 42 4.29 4.01 -3.70
N THR A 43 3.09 4.42 -4.12
CA THR A 43 1.85 4.18 -3.39
C THR A 43 1.10 3.05 -4.08
N LEU A 44 0.72 2.04 -3.29
CA LEU A 44 -0.08 0.91 -3.74
C LEU A 44 -1.50 1.06 -3.18
N GLU A 45 -2.50 1.00 -4.05
CA GLU A 45 -3.91 1.10 -3.70
C GLU A 45 -4.61 -0.21 -4.06
N GLY A 46 -5.56 -0.63 -3.21
CA GLY A 46 -6.34 -1.85 -3.43
C GLY A 46 -5.53 -3.14 -3.32
N VAL A 47 -4.40 -3.12 -2.59
CA VAL A 47 -3.64 -4.34 -2.30
C VAL A 47 -4.18 -4.98 -1.03
N SER A 48 -4.63 -6.23 -1.14
CA SER A 48 -4.80 -7.11 0.01
C SER A 48 -3.86 -8.29 -0.16
N ASN A 49 -3.23 -8.74 0.93
CA ASN A 49 -2.43 -9.96 0.89
C ASN A 49 -3.35 -11.14 0.53
N PRO A 50 -2.95 -12.10 -0.33
CA PRO A 50 -3.71 -13.31 -0.60
C PRO A 50 -4.24 -14.02 0.67
N GLY A 51 -3.46 -14.05 1.74
CA GLY A 51 -3.90 -14.60 3.03
C GLY A 51 -5.03 -13.82 3.67
N GLU A 52 -5.03 -12.49 3.56
CA GLU A 52 -6.14 -11.64 4.01
C GLU A 52 -7.38 -11.82 3.12
N MET A 53 -7.21 -11.97 1.80
CA MET A 53 -8.32 -12.24 0.89
C MET A 53 -9.00 -13.57 1.18
N ASP A 54 -8.23 -14.62 1.50
CA ASP A 54 -8.76 -15.92 1.89
C ASP A 54 -9.51 -15.85 3.22
N LEU A 55 -8.95 -15.17 4.22
CA LEU A 55 -9.61 -14.95 5.50
C LEU A 55 -10.88 -14.10 5.34
N ALA A 56 -10.88 -13.09 4.46
CA ALA A 56 -12.03 -12.22 4.23
C ALA A 56 -13.24 -12.90 3.58
N LYS A 57 -13.12 -14.15 3.12
CA LYS A 57 -14.26 -14.96 2.66
C LYS A 57 -15.22 -15.28 3.81
N GLU A 58 -14.72 -15.35 5.04
CA GLU A 58 -15.54 -15.53 6.23
C GLU A 58 -15.96 -14.17 6.81
N ARG A 59 -17.27 -14.00 7.01
CA ARG A 59 -17.87 -12.74 7.52
C ARG A 59 -17.18 -12.20 8.79
N PRO A 60 -16.87 -13.02 9.82
CA PRO A 60 -16.21 -12.54 11.04
C PRO A 60 -14.78 -12.05 10.79
N SER A 61 -14.03 -12.79 9.99
CA SER A 61 -12.63 -12.52 9.65
C SER A 61 -12.50 -11.26 8.79
N ARG A 62 -13.44 -11.03 7.86
CA ARG A 62 -13.52 -9.78 7.10
C ARG A 62 -13.71 -8.55 7.99
N ALA A 63 -14.64 -8.62 8.95
CA ALA A 63 -14.89 -7.52 9.88
C ALA A 63 -13.66 -7.24 10.76
N MET A 64 -12.88 -8.26 11.10
CA MET A 64 -11.63 -8.11 11.84
C MET A 64 -10.55 -7.42 11.00
N ILE A 65 -10.40 -7.79 9.73
CA ILE A 65 -9.48 -7.12 8.80
C ILE A 65 -9.87 -5.64 8.65
N GLU A 66 -11.14 -5.35 8.35
CA GLU A 66 -11.63 -3.97 8.23
C GLU A 66 -11.37 -3.14 9.50
N LYS A 67 -11.58 -3.73 10.68
CA LYS A 67 -11.28 -3.08 11.97
C LYS A 67 -9.79 -2.80 12.15
N VAL A 68 -8.91 -3.75 11.85
CA VAL A 68 -7.46 -3.58 11.98
C VAL A 68 -6.94 -2.49 11.04
N TYR A 69 -7.40 -2.48 9.78
CA TYR A 69 -7.06 -1.43 8.83
C TYR A 69 -7.59 -0.06 9.30
N MET A 70 -8.83 -0.01 9.81
CA MET A 70 -9.34 1.21 10.41
C MET A 70 -8.47 1.67 11.58
N GLU A 71 -8.10 0.82 12.52
CA GLU A 71 -7.27 1.21 13.68
C GLU A 71 -5.86 1.65 13.28
N LEU A 72 -5.21 0.93 12.37
CA LEU A 72 -3.86 1.26 11.88
C LEU A 72 -3.82 2.59 11.13
N PHE A 73 -4.82 2.86 10.28
CA PHE A 73 -4.83 4.04 9.40
C PHE A 73 -5.65 5.21 9.95
N SER A 74 -6.45 5.02 11.01
CA SER A 74 -7.06 6.12 11.78
C SER A 74 -6.02 6.89 12.62
N LEU A 75 -4.82 6.31 12.82
CA LEU A 75 -3.67 7.01 13.41
C LEU A 75 -3.03 8.06 12.47
N GLY A 76 -3.64 8.32 11.31
CA GLY A 76 -3.32 9.50 10.50
C GLY A 76 -3.52 10.84 11.23
N ASP A 77 -4.19 10.82 12.39
CA ASP A 77 -4.00 11.83 13.42
C ASP A 77 -2.92 11.39 14.43
N LEU A 78 -1.66 11.68 14.08
CA LEU A 78 -0.48 11.38 14.90
C LEU A 78 -0.48 12.12 16.25
N SER A 79 -1.47 12.96 16.54
CA SER A 79 -1.65 13.58 17.85
C SER A 79 -2.26 12.64 18.90
N ALA A 80 -2.78 11.48 18.49
CA ALA A 80 -3.52 10.56 19.36
C ALA A 80 -2.71 9.36 19.88
N LEU A 81 -1.42 9.23 19.58
CA LEU A 81 -0.58 8.19 20.17
C LEU A 81 -0.14 8.61 21.58
N PRO A 82 -0.40 7.79 22.63
CA PRO A 82 0.18 8.06 23.93
C PRO A 82 1.71 7.89 23.84
N GLU A 83 2.46 8.79 24.51
CA GLU A 83 3.92 8.94 24.40
C GLU A 83 4.74 7.66 24.68
N ASN A 84 4.10 6.60 25.19
CA ASN A 84 4.71 5.33 25.56
C ASN A 84 4.59 4.22 24.51
N ALA A 85 4.05 4.48 23.32
CA ALA A 85 3.87 3.46 22.28
C ALA A 85 5.16 2.96 21.61
N LEU A 86 6.33 3.53 21.96
CA LEU A 86 7.64 3.14 21.43
C LEU A 86 8.65 2.74 22.52
N ALA A 87 8.19 2.39 23.72
CA ALA A 87 9.03 1.88 24.81
C ALA A 87 9.05 0.34 24.84
#